data_AF-A0A098LKP7-F1
#
_entry.id   AF-A0A098LKP7-F1
#
_cell.length_a   1.000
_cell.length_b   1.000
_cell.length_c   1.000
_cell.angle_alpha   90.00
_cell.angle_beta   90.00
_cell.angle_gamma   90.00
#
_symmetry.space_group_name_H-M   'P 1'
#
loop_
_entity.id
_entity.type
_entity.pdbx_description
1 polymer ?
#
loop_
_entity_poly.entity_id
_entity_poly.type
_entity_poly.pdbx_seq_one_letter_code
_entity_poly.pdbx_strand_id
1 'polypeptide(L)'
;MLTTLIIQMDKLQSGANMETRFDEQFREGYEQRKRFFSLDQYYIDEDGFHYFMIIRRVPSLYEANKRAEAGKFRKDANGKITEFEEIFLTPILSDKEAHDKGVALLHEYITTGNIDKYKNDISYVEFPNLTWTYNKEKKAWVNAGLDSLLKKN
;
A
#
# COMPACT_ATOMS: atom_id res chain seq x y z
N MET A 1 -1.84 15.04 1.73
CA MET A 1 -1.27 13.77 2.24
C MET A 1 -1.88 12.56 1.56
N LEU A 2 -3.20 12.32 1.65
CA LEU A 2 -3.83 11.13 1.05
C LEU A 2 -3.56 10.98 -0.46
N THR A 3 -3.67 12.06 -1.25
CA THR A 3 -3.36 12.02 -2.69
C THR A 3 -1.93 11.56 -2.96
N THR A 4 -0.96 12.06 -2.20
CA THR A 4 0.45 11.66 -2.33
C THR A 4 0.62 10.17 -2.04
N LEU A 5 -0.05 9.63 -1.02
CA LEU A 5 -0.06 8.19 -0.74
C LEU A 5 -0.67 7.41 -1.90
N ILE A 6 -1.81 7.86 -2.45
CA ILE A 6 -2.44 7.22 -3.61
C ILE A 6 -1.49 7.21 -4.82
N ILE A 7 -0.74 8.28 -5.07
CA ILE A 7 0.27 8.31 -6.14
C ILE A 7 1.37 7.26 -5.91
N GLN A 8 1.75 7.01 -4.65
CA GLN A 8 2.80 6.05 -4.32
C GLN A 8 2.35 4.59 -4.53
N MET A 9 1.13 4.24 -4.12
CA MET A 9 0.65 2.84 -3.99
C MET A 9 -0.38 2.40 -5.05
N ASP A 10 -1.13 3.33 -5.65
CA ASP A 10 -2.13 2.98 -6.66
C ASP A 10 -1.50 2.82 -8.05
N LYS A 11 -2.27 2.24 -8.98
CA LYS A 11 -1.85 2.15 -10.38
C LYS A 11 -1.52 3.52 -10.96
N LEU A 12 -0.53 3.54 -11.85
CA LEU A 12 -0.15 4.74 -12.60
C LEU A 12 -1.36 5.33 -13.35
N GLN A 13 -1.39 6.66 -13.49
CA GLN A 13 -2.30 7.29 -14.45
C GLN A 13 -1.90 6.90 -15.87
N SER A 14 -2.87 6.91 -16.79
CA SER A 14 -2.58 6.65 -18.19
C SER A 14 -1.56 7.66 -18.71
N GLY A 15 -0.49 7.17 -19.35
CA GLY A 15 0.62 8.00 -19.82
C GLY A 15 1.66 8.38 -18.77
N ALA A 16 1.45 8.07 -17.48
CA ALA A 16 2.46 8.26 -16.44
C ALA A 16 3.44 7.08 -16.38
N ASN A 17 4.63 7.35 -15.88
CA ASN A 17 5.61 6.34 -15.47
C ASN A 17 6.06 6.60 -14.02
N MET A 18 7.00 5.80 -13.50
CA MET A 18 7.44 5.92 -12.11
C MET A 18 8.12 7.25 -11.77
N GLU A 19 8.73 7.90 -12.77
CA GLU A 19 9.40 9.20 -12.64
C GLU A 19 8.40 10.36 -12.73
N THR A 20 7.43 10.26 -13.64
CA THR A 20 6.48 11.34 -13.95
C THR A 20 5.18 11.28 -13.17
N ARG A 21 4.92 10.22 -12.38
CA ARG A 21 3.65 10.03 -11.64
C ARG A 21 3.27 11.15 -10.66
N PHE A 22 4.22 12.02 -10.29
CA PHE A 22 3.99 13.18 -9.44
C PHE A 22 3.79 14.49 -10.21
N ASP A 23 3.89 14.46 -11.55
CA ASP A 23 3.68 15.64 -12.38
C ASP A 23 2.25 16.16 -12.25
N GLU A 24 2.09 17.48 -12.24
CA GLU A 24 0.81 18.16 -12.02
C GLU A 24 -0.28 17.70 -13.01
N GLN A 25 0.11 17.36 -14.25
CA GLN A 25 -0.82 16.86 -15.28
C GLN A 25 -1.58 15.58 -14.88
N PHE A 26 -1.01 14.75 -14.00
CA PHE A 26 -1.66 13.50 -13.55
C PHE A 26 -2.45 13.67 -12.27
N ARG A 27 -2.28 14.80 -11.57
CA ARG A 27 -2.82 15.03 -10.23
C ARG A 27 -4.34 14.93 -10.18
N GLU A 28 -5.03 15.51 -11.16
CA GLU A 28 -6.50 15.48 -11.21
C GLU A 28 -7.03 14.04 -11.24
N GLY A 29 -6.42 13.18 -12.05
CA GLY A 29 -6.81 11.78 -12.12
C GLY A 29 -6.65 11.07 -10.76
N TYR A 30 -5.60 11.36 -10.00
CA TYR A 30 -5.41 10.78 -8.67
C TYR A 30 -6.40 11.36 -7.66
N GLU A 31 -6.72 12.65 -7.73
CA GLU A 31 -7.74 13.28 -6.88
C GLU A 31 -9.12 12.65 -7.09
N GLN A 32 -9.50 12.37 -8.34
CA GLN A 32 -10.76 11.68 -8.64
C GLN A 32 -10.83 10.27 -8.00
N ARG A 33 -9.68 9.59 -7.86
CA ARG A 33 -9.62 8.25 -7.26
C ARG A 33 -9.77 8.26 -5.75
N LYS A 34 -9.59 9.40 -5.06
CA LYS A 34 -9.74 9.50 -3.59
C LYS A 34 -11.07 8.98 -3.06
N ARG A 35 -12.15 9.01 -3.85
CA ARG A 35 -13.45 8.42 -3.49
C ARG A 35 -13.38 6.92 -3.13
N PHE A 36 -12.31 6.24 -3.54
CA PHE A 36 -12.07 4.84 -3.24
C PHE A 36 -11.14 4.62 -2.05
N PHE A 37 -10.63 5.68 -1.42
CA PHE A 37 -9.62 5.57 -0.38
C PHE A 37 -10.00 6.39 0.85
N SER A 38 -9.80 5.83 2.03
CA SER A 38 -9.87 6.56 3.30
C SER A 38 -8.61 6.28 4.11
N LEU A 39 -7.98 7.33 4.64
CA LEU A 39 -6.96 7.16 5.67
C LEU A 39 -7.64 6.75 6.98
N ASP A 40 -7.23 5.62 7.52
CA ASP A 40 -7.89 4.98 8.67
C ASP A 40 -7.01 5.06 9.92
N GLN A 41 -5.73 4.68 9.81
CA GLN A 41 -4.74 4.82 10.89
C GLN A 41 -3.56 5.69 10.45
N TYR A 42 -3.01 6.45 11.39
CA TYR A 42 -1.80 7.24 11.19
C TYR A 42 -1.02 7.38 12.49
N TYR A 43 0.26 7.06 12.46
CA TYR A 43 1.15 7.09 13.62
C TYR A 43 2.53 7.62 13.21
N ILE A 44 3.23 8.29 14.11
CA ILE A 44 4.60 8.77 13.90
C ILE A 44 5.44 8.21 15.04
N ASP A 45 6.50 7.46 14.70
CA ASP A 45 7.44 6.96 15.71
C ASP A 45 8.47 8.02 16.10
N GLU A 46 9.23 7.71 17.16
CA GLU A 46 10.27 8.60 17.69
C GLU A 46 11.41 8.83 16.70
N ASP A 47 11.65 7.86 15.81
CA ASP A 47 12.66 7.95 14.77
C ASP A 47 12.20 8.79 13.57
N GLY A 48 10.94 9.21 13.51
CA GLY A 48 10.38 10.04 12.45
C GLY A 48 9.83 9.28 11.24
N PHE A 49 9.61 7.96 11.34
CA PHE A 49 8.78 7.24 10.40
C PHE A 49 7.30 7.56 10.64
N HIS A 50 6.61 7.81 9.54
CA HIS A 50 5.16 7.91 9.49
C HIS A 50 4.59 6.56 9.05
N TYR A 51 3.80 5.94 9.90
CA TYR A 51 3.04 4.74 9.59
C TYR A 51 1.62 5.14 9.22
N PHE A 52 1.06 4.48 8.21
CA PHE A 52 -0.30 4.71 7.78
C PHE A 52 -1.00 3.39 7.48
N MET A 53 -2.32 3.41 7.64
CA MET A 53 -3.21 2.43 7.04
C MET A 53 -4.32 3.16 6.31
N ILE A 54 -4.60 2.71 5.10
CA ILE A 54 -5.75 3.15 4.32
C ILE A 54 -6.71 1.98 4.13
N ILE A 55 -7.99 2.30 4.03
CA ILE A 55 -9.00 1.40 3.50
C ILE A 55 -9.24 1.77 2.05
N ARG A 56 -9.06 0.81 1.15
CA ARG A 56 -9.35 0.95 -0.28
C ARG A 56 -10.60 0.17 -0.64
N ARG A 57 -11.58 0.86 -1.20
CA ARG A 57 -12.71 0.25 -1.89
C ARG A 57 -12.25 -0.29 -3.24
N VAL A 58 -12.37 -1.59 -3.44
CA VAL A 58 -12.20 -2.30 -4.70
C VAL A 58 -13.54 -2.33 -5.42
N PRO A 59 -13.66 -1.77 -6.63
CA PRO A 59 -14.87 -1.91 -7.42
C PRO A 59 -15.08 -3.39 -7.79
N SER A 60 -16.05 -4.06 -7.15
CA SER A 60 -16.45 -5.44 -7.43
C SER A 60 -17.99 -5.56 -7.41
N LEU A 61 -18.52 -6.64 -7.98
CA LEU A 61 -19.95 -6.98 -7.94
C LEU A 61 -20.40 -7.57 -6.60
N TYR A 62 -19.50 -7.80 -5.64
CA TYR A 62 -19.76 -8.50 -4.38
C TYR A 62 -19.79 -7.55 -3.17
N GLU A 63 -20.44 -8.00 -2.08
CA GLU A 63 -20.56 -7.24 -0.83
C GLU A 63 -19.21 -7.00 -0.12
N ALA A 64 -18.27 -7.95 -0.24
CA ALA A 64 -16.88 -7.76 0.17
C ALA A 64 -16.14 -6.97 -0.90
N ASN A 65 -15.87 -5.69 -0.61
CA ASN A 65 -15.33 -4.75 -1.57
C ASN A 65 -14.26 -3.82 -0.99
N LYS A 66 -13.69 -4.12 0.17
CA LYS A 66 -12.63 -3.30 0.75
C LYS A 66 -11.39 -4.12 1.05
N ARG A 67 -10.25 -3.47 1.11
CA ARG A 67 -8.99 -4.03 1.63
C ARG A 67 -8.29 -2.96 2.46
N ALA A 68 -7.55 -3.38 3.47
CA ALA A 68 -6.61 -2.51 4.16
C ALA A 68 -5.25 -2.61 3.47
N GLU A 69 -4.64 -1.45 3.22
CA GLU A 69 -3.27 -1.33 2.72
C GLU A 69 -2.51 -0.46 3.71
N ALA A 70 -1.34 -0.91 4.16
CA ALA A 70 -0.53 -0.17 5.12
C ALA A 70 0.88 0.02 4.60
N GLY A 71 1.51 1.09 5.06
CA GLY A 71 2.87 1.41 4.69
C GLY A 71 3.53 2.34 5.70
N LYS A 72 4.79 2.63 5.43
CA LYS A 72 5.54 3.65 6.17
C LYS A 72 6.34 4.53 5.24
N PHE A 73 6.61 5.74 5.68
CA PHE A 73 7.42 6.68 4.94
C PHE A 73 8.16 7.67 5.85
N ARG A 74 9.20 8.30 5.32
CA ARG A 74 9.84 9.49 5.91
C ARG A 74 9.58 10.72 5.08
N LYS A 75 9.64 11.88 5.71
CA LYS A 75 9.59 13.18 5.04
C LYS A 75 10.90 13.93 5.22
N ASP A 76 11.28 14.71 4.21
CA ASP A 76 12.32 15.74 4.38
C ASP A 76 11.76 17.00 5.07
N ALA A 77 12.64 17.98 5.29
CA ALA A 77 12.29 19.27 5.89
C ALA A 77 11.22 20.06 5.09
N ASN A 78 11.05 19.76 3.80
CA ASN A 78 10.04 20.38 2.94
C ASN A 78 8.72 19.57 2.91
N GLY A 79 8.62 18.51 3.70
CA GLY A 79 7.45 17.64 3.77
C GLY A 79 7.34 16.64 2.62
N LYS A 80 8.36 16.52 1.75
CA LYS A 80 8.38 15.57 0.63
C LYS A 80 8.73 14.18 1.14
N ILE A 81 8.01 13.17 0.65
CA ILE A 81 8.30 11.76 0.97
C ILE A 81 9.65 11.35 0.36
N THR A 82 10.59 10.90 1.19
CA THR A 82 11.94 10.48 0.79
C THR A 82 12.12 8.96 0.80
N GLU A 83 11.57 8.30 1.81
CA GLU A 83 11.51 6.84 1.93
C GLU A 83 10.06 6.41 1.90
N PHE A 84 9.74 5.35 1.17
CA PHE A 84 8.38 4.81 1.08
C PHE A 84 8.43 3.30 0.96
N GLU A 85 7.60 2.63 1.76
CA GLU A 85 7.45 1.18 1.77
C GLU A 85 5.99 0.82 2.04
N GLU A 86 5.42 -0.06 1.21
CA GLU A 86 4.18 -0.75 1.57
C GLU A 86 4.54 -1.96 2.44
N ILE A 87 3.83 -2.09 3.55
CA ILE A 87 4.05 -3.12 4.57
C ILE A 87 3.17 -4.32 4.29
N PHE A 88 1.87 -4.10 4.03
CA PHE A 88 0.92 -5.18 3.73
C PHE A 88 -0.31 -4.73 2.95
N LEU A 89 -0.98 -5.70 2.35
CA LEU A 89 -2.34 -5.63 1.86
C LEU A 89 -3.13 -6.81 2.45
N THR A 90 -4.34 -6.58 2.93
CA THR A 90 -5.29 -7.66 3.25
C THR A 90 -5.94 -8.19 1.96
N PRO A 91 -6.53 -9.40 1.98
CA PRO A 91 -7.48 -9.78 0.94
C PRO A 91 -8.68 -8.81 0.87
N ILE A 92 -9.51 -8.98 -0.16
CA ILE A 92 -10.79 -8.27 -0.25
C ILE A 92 -11.75 -8.83 0.79
N LEU A 93 -12.22 -7.96 1.67
CA LEU A 93 -13.01 -8.27 2.86
C LEU A 93 -14.20 -7.32 2.97
N SER A 94 -15.08 -7.59 3.95
CA SER A 94 -16.03 -6.59 4.42
C SER A 94 -15.30 -5.40 5.05
N ASP A 95 -15.99 -4.27 5.20
CA ASP A 95 -15.42 -3.06 5.81
C ASP A 95 -14.83 -3.31 7.21
N LYS A 96 -15.63 -3.97 8.05
CA LYS A 96 -15.24 -4.28 9.43
C LYS A 96 -14.04 -5.21 9.47
N GLU A 97 -14.03 -6.27 8.65
CA GLU A 97 -12.92 -7.21 8.64
C GLU A 97 -11.64 -6.59 8.09
N ALA A 98 -11.72 -5.77 7.03
CA ALA A 98 -10.57 -5.06 6.49
C ALA A 98 -9.97 -4.13 7.56
N HIS A 99 -10.82 -3.36 8.25
CA HIS A 99 -10.40 -2.49 9.35
C HIS A 99 -9.76 -3.29 10.49
N ASP A 100 -10.48 -4.26 11.09
CA ASP A 100 -10.01 -4.98 12.27
C ASP A 100 -8.69 -5.74 12.00
N LYS A 101 -8.59 -6.46 10.86
CA LYS A 101 -7.37 -7.19 10.50
C LYS A 101 -6.23 -6.23 10.17
N GLY A 102 -6.52 -5.13 9.47
CA GLY A 102 -5.55 -4.11 9.15
C GLY A 102 -4.95 -3.46 10.41
N VAL A 103 -5.79 -3.08 11.38
CA VAL A 103 -5.34 -2.53 12.66
C VAL A 103 -4.44 -3.53 13.40
N ALA A 104 -4.86 -4.79 13.49
CA ALA A 104 -4.07 -5.84 14.14
C ALA A 104 -2.71 -6.05 13.46
N LEU A 105 -2.67 -6.09 12.12
CA LEU A 105 -1.43 -6.21 11.34
C LEU A 105 -0.50 -5.01 11.53
N LEU A 106 -1.05 -3.79 11.47
CA LEU A 106 -0.25 -2.59 11.63
C LEU A 106 0.36 -2.51 13.04
N HIS A 107 -0.44 -2.81 14.06
CA HIS A 107 0.03 -2.83 15.44
C HIS A 107 1.12 -3.88 15.66
N GLU A 108 0.94 -5.09 15.12
CA GLU A 108 1.98 -6.12 15.14
C GLU A 108 3.27 -5.62 14.48
N TYR A 109 3.18 -5.06 13.27
CA TYR A 109 4.36 -4.57 12.55
C TYR A 109 5.09 -3.46 13.31
N ILE A 110 4.37 -2.51 13.90
CA ILE A 110 4.97 -1.43 14.72
C ILE A 110 5.67 -2.01 15.96
N THR A 111 5.08 -3.04 16.57
CA THR A 111 5.59 -3.63 17.81
C THR A 111 6.80 -4.55 17.58
N THR A 112 6.78 -5.35 16.52
CA THR A 112 7.74 -6.45 16.30
C THR A 112 8.67 -6.23 15.10
N GLY A 113 8.38 -5.22 14.27
CA GLY A 113 9.09 -4.93 13.02
C GLY A 113 8.74 -5.87 11.85
N ASN A 114 7.84 -6.84 12.03
CA ASN A 114 7.45 -7.76 10.96
C ASN A 114 6.04 -8.34 11.14
N ILE A 115 5.51 -8.97 10.09
CA ILE A 115 4.21 -9.67 10.10
C ILE A 115 4.35 -11.10 9.54
N ASP A 116 5.54 -11.68 9.67
CA ASP A 116 5.91 -12.90 8.95
C ASP A 116 5.06 -14.10 9.30
N LYS A 117 4.53 -14.13 10.53
CA LYS A 117 3.58 -15.16 10.99
C LYS A 117 2.30 -15.23 10.13
N TYR A 118 1.95 -14.16 9.41
CA TYR A 118 0.77 -14.10 8.55
C TYR A 118 1.05 -14.37 7.07
N LYS A 119 2.32 -14.49 6.63
CA LYS A 119 2.68 -14.65 5.19
C LYS A 119 2.06 -15.87 4.51
N ASN A 120 1.64 -16.86 5.27
CA ASN A 120 0.99 -18.09 4.79
C ASN A 120 -0.53 -18.12 5.04
N ASP A 121 -1.09 -17.06 5.62
CA ASP A 121 -2.52 -16.95 5.91
C ASP A 121 -3.17 -15.93 4.98
N ILE A 122 -3.63 -16.44 3.82
CA ILE A 122 -4.30 -15.63 2.80
C ILE A 122 -5.63 -15.04 3.28
N SER A 123 -6.18 -15.52 4.39
CA SER A 123 -7.37 -14.92 5.00
C SER A 123 -7.03 -13.60 5.70
N TYR A 124 -5.76 -13.37 6.03
CA TYR A 124 -5.26 -12.21 6.77
C TYR A 124 -4.43 -11.27 5.89
N VAL A 125 -3.49 -11.81 5.11
CA VAL A 125 -2.55 -11.04 4.30
C VAL A 125 -2.57 -11.54 2.85
N GLU A 126 -2.92 -10.67 1.91
CA GLU A 126 -2.75 -10.91 0.48
C GLU A 126 -1.26 -10.75 0.12
N PHE A 127 -0.64 -9.62 0.48
CA PHE A 127 0.79 -9.34 0.32
C PHE A 127 1.38 -8.73 1.60
N PRO A 128 2.63 -9.03 2.00
CA PRO A 128 3.54 -9.99 1.39
C PRO A 128 3.09 -11.44 1.61
N ASN A 129 3.48 -12.32 0.69
CA ASN A 129 3.27 -13.76 0.82
C ASN A 129 4.51 -14.52 0.27
N LEU A 130 4.41 -15.84 0.12
CA LEU A 130 5.53 -16.68 -0.37
C LEU A 130 6.06 -16.28 -1.76
N THR A 131 5.28 -15.56 -2.55
CA THR A 131 5.60 -15.22 -3.94
C THR A 131 5.72 -13.71 -4.19
N TRP A 132 5.08 -12.89 -3.35
CA TRP A 132 5.04 -11.44 -3.50
C TRP A 132 5.77 -10.75 -2.35
N THR A 133 6.70 -9.87 -2.69
CA THR A 133 7.47 -9.05 -1.75
C THR A 133 7.52 -7.61 -2.23
N TYR A 134 7.61 -6.64 -1.31
CA TYR A 134 7.75 -5.25 -1.68
C TYR A 134 9.20 -4.92 -2.05
N ASN A 135 9.44 -4.41 -3.25
CA ASN A 135 10.74 -3.93 -3.67
C ASN A 135 10.81 -2.41 -3.49
N LYS A 136 11.66 -1.95 -2.57
CA LYS A 136 11.79 -0.52 -2.20
C LYS A 136 12.40 0.33 -3.31
N GLU A 137 13.28 -0.24 -4.13
CA GLU A 137 13.91 0.45 -5.25
C GLU A 137 12.90 0.70 -6.38
N LYS A 138 12.15 -0.34 -6.74
CA LYS A 138 11.07 -0.29 -7.74
C LYS A 138 9.80 0.38 -7.20
N LYS A 139 9.68 0.54 -5.88
CA LYS A 139 8.48 1.04 -5.17
C LYS A 139 7.23 0.30 -5.60
N ALA A 140 7.32 -1.03 -5.65
CA ALA A 140 6.27 -1.90 -6.15
C ALA A 140 6.35 -3.30 -5.53
N TRP A 141 5.20 -3.96 -5.45
CA TRP A 141 5.13 -5.40 -5.22
C TRP A 141 5.70 -6.15 -6.41
N VAL A 142 6.65 -7.04 -6.16
CA VAL A 142 7.31 -7.86 -7.17
C VAL A 142 7.11 -9.34 -6.91
N ASN A 143 7.04 -10.09 -7.99
CA ASN A 143 7.03 -11.54 -7.97
C ASN A 143 8.22 -12.03 -8.79
N ALA A 144 9.27 -12.52 -8.12
CA ALA A 144 10.52 -12.91 -8.77
C ALA A 144 10.33 -14.03 -9.80
N GLY A 145 9.41 -14.97 -9.51
CA GLY A 145 9.06 -16.05 -10.44
C GLY A 145 8.44 -15.50 -11.72
N LEU A 146 7.45 -14.61 -11.60
CA LEU A 146 6.79 -13.97 -12.75
C LEU A 146 7.74 -13.06 -13.54
N ASP A 147 8.53 -12.22 -12.86
CA ASP A 147 9.51 -11.34 -13.46
C ASP A 147 10.52 -12.13 -14.32
N SER A 148 10.94 -13.30 -13.85
CA SER A 148 11.88 -14.17 -14.58
C SER A 148 11.30 -14.79 -15.85
N LEU A 149 9.99 -15.03 -15.88
CA LEU A 149 9.28 -15.56 -17.05
C LEU A 149 9.07 -14.48 -18.11
N LEU A 150 8.72 -13.25 -17.70
CA LEU A 150 8.46 -12.14 -18.61
C LEU A 150 9.74 -11.61 -19.29
N LYS A 151 10.92 -11.78 -18.68
CA LYS A 151 12.21 -11.41 -19.29
C LYS A 151 12.72 -12.40 -20.36
N LYS A 152 12.10 -13.58 -20.49
CA LYS A 152 12.52 -14.63 -21.44
C LYS A 152 11.83 -14.54 -22.80
N ASN A 153 10.93 -13.57 -22.99
CA ASN A 153 10.25 -13.28 -24.25
C ASN A 153 10.61 -11.87 -24.72
#